data_AF-A0A943LYX7-F1
#
_entry.id   AF-A0A943LYX7-F1
#
_cell.length_a   1.000
_cell.length_b   1.000
_cell.length_c   1.000
_cell.angle_alpha   90.00
_cell.angle_beta   90.00
_cell.angle_gamma   90.00
#
_symmetry.space_group_name_H-M   'P 1'
#
loop_
_entity.id
_entity.type
_entity.pdbx_description
1 polymer ?
#
loop_
_entity_poly.entity_id
_entity_poly.type
_entity_poly.pdbx_seq_one_letter_code
_entity_poly.pdbx_strand_id
1 'polypeptide(L)'
;YGLVVGHIAPEAQVGGPIAYLRTGDMVTVDQDTKEITMHVSDEELAKRKAETELPPLYSRGVLGKYAHIVSSASRGAVTDFWNMDKSGKA
;
A
#
# COMPACT_ATOMS: atom_id res chain seq x y z
N TYR A 1 -26.28 -2.30 2.11
CA TYR A 1 -25.26 -2.46 1.07
C TYR A 1 -24.60 -1.12 0.85
N GLY A 2 -23.28 -1.06 0.73
CA GLY A 2 -22.54 0.18 0.57
C GLY A 2 -21.26 -0.05 -0.22
N LEU A 3 -20.53 1.02 -0.53
CA LEU A 3 -19.24 0.93 -1.20
C LEU A 3 -18.20 0.35 -0.24
N VAL A 4 -17.61 -0.77 -0.62
CA VAL A 4 -16.49 -1.40 0.08
C VAL A 4 -15.36 -1.56 -0.94
N VAL A 5 -14.24 -0.87 -0.71
CA VAL A 5 -13.06 -0.94 -1.58
C VAL A 5 -11.97 -1.70 -0.84
N GLY A 6 -11.49 -2.79 -1.45
CA GLY A 6 -10.42 -3.63 -0.92
C GLY A 6 -9.20 -3.66 -1.84
N HIS A 7 -8.14 -4.35 -1.42
CA HIS A 7 -6.91 -4.55 -2.20
C HIS A 7 -6.25 -3.25 -2.70
N ILE A 8 -6.39 -2.15 -1.96
CA ILE A 8 -5.67 -0.91 -2.24
C ILE A 8 -4.16 -1.19 -2.28
N ALA A 9 -3.52 -0.80 -3.37
CA ALA A 9 -2.10 -1.04 -3.63
C ALA A 9 -1.43 0.24 -4.17
N PRO A 10 -0.21 0.59 -3.71
CA PRO A 10 0.55 -0.08 -2.65
C PRO A 10 -0.12 0.02 -1.27
N GLU A 11 0.04 -1.01 -0.44
CA GLU A 11 -0.56 -1.06 0.89
C GLU A 11 0.13 -0.12 1.88
N ALA A 12 -0.51 0.13 3.03
CA ALA A 12 0.03 1.04 4.03
C ALA A 12 1.39 0.59 4.58
N GLN A 13 1.58 -0.71 4.78
CA GLN A 13 2.79 -1.31 5.37
C GLN A 13 4.06 -1.07 4.54
N VAL A 14 3.93 -0.80 3.24
CA VAL A 14 5.04 -0.47 2.33
C VAL A 14 5.13 1.03 2.00
N GLY A 15 4.36 1.87 2.68
CA GLY A 15 4.35 3.32 2.47
C GLY A 15 3.53 3.76 1.25
N GLY A 16 2.50 2.99 0.86
CA GLY A 16 1.53 3.46 -0.12
C GLY A 16 0.76 4.69 0.34
N PRO A 17 0.11 5.45 -0.55
CA PRO A 17 -0.59 6.70 -0.21
C PRO A 17 -1.59 6.57 0.95
N ILE A 18 -2.27 5.42 1.05
CA ILE A 18 -3.24 5.11 2.11
C ILE A 18 -2.61 5.12 3.52
N ALA A 19 -1.29 4.93 3.66
CA ALA A 19 -0.60 5.02 4.94
C ALA A 19 -0.68 6.41 5.58
N TYR A 20 -0.90 7.45 4.76
CA TYR A 20 -0.79 8.85 5.16
C TYR A 20 -2.14 9.58 5.22
N LEU A 21 -3.23 8.87 4.96
CA LEU A 21 -4.58 9.39 5.20
C LEU A 21 -4.81 9.58 6.70
N ARG A 22 -5.48 10.68 7.06
CA ARG A 22 -5.85 11.05 8.42
C ARG A 22 -7.36 11.24 8.49
N THR A 23 -7.93 11.04 9.68
CA THR A 23 -9.35 11.30 9.93
C THR A 23 -9.71 12.73 9.54
N GLY A 24 -10.75 12.88 8.72
CA GLY A 24 -11.22 14.18 8.24
C GLY A 24 -10.71 14.54 6.84
N ASP A 25 -9.74 13.83 6.27
CA ASP A 25 -9.38 13.99 4.87
C ASP A 25 -10.55 13.62 3.95
N MET A 26 -10.71 14.37 2.85
CA MET A 26 -11.70 14.07 1.84
C MET A 26 -11.17 13.02 0.86
N VAL A 27 -12.00 12.01 0.57
CA VAL A 27 -11.71 10.97 -0.42
C VAL A 27 -12.91 10.86 -1.36
N THR A 28 -12.64 10.90 -2.66
CA THR A 28 -13.62 10.60 -3.71
C THR A 28 -13.46 9.15 -4.15
N VAL A 29 -14.57 8.42 -4.22
CA VAL A 29 -14.66 7.10 -4.86
C VAL A 29 -15.69 7.23 -5.96
N ASP A 30 -15.23 7.17 -7.20
CA ASP A 30 -16.07 7.31 -8.39
C ASP A 30 -16.08 5.97 -9.15
N GLN A 31 -17.26 5.36 -9.24
CA GLN A 31 -17.43 4.08 -9.91
C GLN A 31 -17.50 4.22 -11.44
N ASP A 32 -17.96 5.37 -11.94
CA ASP A 32 -18.12 5.62 -13.37
C ASP A 32 -16.76 5.87 -14.01
N THR A 33 -15.91 6.70 -13.38
CA THR A 33 -14.52 6.91 -13.83
C THR A 33 -13.56 5.83 -13.36
N LYS A 34 -13.97 5.00 -12.38
CA LYS A 34 -13.14 3.97 -11.71
C LYS A 34 -11.93 4.58 -10.99
N GLU A 35 -12.14 5.73 -10.39
CA GLU A 35 -11.11 6.49 -9.70
C GLU A 35 -11.31 6.47 -8.19
N ILE A 36 -10.19 6.47 -7.48
CA ILE A 36 -10.14 6.74 -6.05
C ILE A 36 -9.07 7.80 -5.80
N THR A 37 -9.51 8.95 -5.28
CA THR A 37 -8.65 10.12 -5.12
C THR A 37 -8.74 10.62 -3.70
N MET A 38 -7.61 10.72 -3.02
CA MET A 38 -7.50 11.47 -1.77
C MET A 38 -7.18 12.93 -2.08
N HIS A 39 -7.86 13.86 -1.42
CA HIS A 39 -7.66 15.29 -1.60
C HIS A 39 -6.66 15.82 -0.57
N VAL A 40 -5.42 15.34 -0.67
CA VAL A 40 -4.28 15.78 0.14
C VAL A 40 -3.23 16.37 -0.79
N SER A 41 -2.79 17.60 -0.55
CA SER A 41 -1.76 18.23 -1.38
C SER A 41 -0.44 17.47 -1.30
N ASP A 42 0.38 17.56 -2.35
CA ASP A 42 1.69 16.91 -2.39
C ASP A 42 2.62 17.39 -1.26
N GLU A 43 2.52 18.67 -0.89
CA GLU A 43 3.28 19.28 0.21
C GLU A 43 2.91 18.66 1.57
N GLU A 44 1.61 18.55 1.87
CA GLU A 44 1.14 17.93 3.10
C GLU A 44 1.45 16.44 3.10
N LEU A 45 1.29 15.75 1.96
CA LEU A 45 1.64 14.34 1.84
C LEU A 45 3.13 14.10 2.09
N ALA A 46 4.02 14.96 1.57
CA ALA A 46 5.45 14.90 1.81
C ALA A 46 5.79 15.11 3.30
N LYS A 47 5.12 16.07 3.95
CA LYS A 47 5.26 16.29 5.40
C LYS A 47 4.82 15.06 6.19
N ARG A 48 3.65 14.50 5.89
CA ARG A 48 3.14 13.30 6.56
C ARG A 48 4.07 12.10 6.36
N LYS A 49 4.66 11.94 5.17
CA LYS A 49 5.68 10.92 4.89
C LYS A 49 6.90 11.05 5.79
N ALA A 50 7.35 12.28 6.08
CA ALA A 50 8.47 12.53 6.96
C ALA A 50 8.14 12.32 8.45
N GLU A 51 6.89 12.56 8.85
CA GLU A 51 6.43 12.43 10.24
C GLU A 51 5.98 11.02 10.62
N THR A 52 5.61 10.19 9.64
CA THR A 52 4.98 8.89 9.90
C THR A 52 6.01 7.78 9.91
N GLU A 53 6.19 7.14 11.07
CA GLU A 53 6.92 5.89 11.18
C GLU A 53 5.98 4.71 10.86
N LEU A 54 6.35 3.90 9.86
CA LEU A 54 5.59 2.70 9.52
C LEU A 54 5.87 1.58 10.54
N PRO A 55 4.86 0.80 10.94
CA PRO A 55 5.05 -0.27 11.91
C PRO A 55 6.02 -1.34 11.38
N PRO A 56 6.82 -1.97 12.25
CA PRO A 56 7.76 -3.00 11.82
C PRO A 56 7.04 -4.29 11.40
N LEU A 57 7.63 -5.02 10.44
CA LEU A 57 7.16 -6.35 10.09
C LEU A 57 7.47 -7.37 11.20
N TYR A 58 6.67 -8.44 11.25
CA TYR A 58 6.95 -9.59 12.11
C TYR A 58 8.34 -10.16 11.80
N SER A 59 9.19 -10.27 12.81
CA SER A 59 10.59 -10.67 12.62
C SER A 59 10.82 -12.19 12.61
N ARG A 60 9.84 -13.00 13.04
CA ARG A 60 10.01 -14.45 13.24
C ARG A 60 8.74 -15.25 12.89
N GLY A 61 8.90 -16.56 12.78
CA GLY A 61 7.82 -17.52 12.54
C GLY A 61 7.28 -17.48 11.10
N VAL A 62 6.18 -18.20 10.87
CA VAL A 62 5.56 -18.30 9.53
C VAL A 62 5.06 -16.94 9.04
N LEU A 63 4.47 -16.13 9.92
CA LEU A 63 4.03 -14.78 9.57
C LEU A 63 5.20 -13.86 9.23
N GLY A 64 6.33 -13.99 9.93
CA GLY A 64 7.55 -13.27 9.57
C GLY A 64 8.05 -13.67 8.19
N LYS A 65 8.10 -14.97 7.86
CA LYS A 65 8.45 -15.43 6.51
C LYS A 65 7.53 -14.83 5.45
N TYR A 66 6.22 -14.95 5.64
CA TYR A 66 5.22 -14.44 4.69
C TYR A 66 5.36 -12.93 4.47
N ALA A 67 5.42 -12.14 5.55
CA ALA A 67 5.51 -10.68 5.49
C ALA A 67 6.72 -10.16 4.69
N HIS A 68 7.81 -10.93 4.65
CA HIS A 68 9.04 -10.53 3.96
C HIS A 68 9.11 -10.98 2.49
N ILE A 69 8.28 -11.93 2.05
CA ILE A 69 8.36 -12.53 0.70
C ILE A 69 7.09 -12.34 -0.13
N VAL A 70 5.98 -11.96 0.51
CA VAL A 70 4.71 -11.74 -0.18
C VAL A 70 4.80 -10.54 -1.12
N SER A 71 4.21 -10.67 -2.30
CA SER A 71 4.03 -9.57 -3.26
C SER A 71 2.78 -8.76 -2.97
N SER A 72 2.64 -7.60 -3.62
CA SER A 72 1.44 -6.77 -3.49
C SER A 72 0.17 -7.52 -3.93
N ALA A 73 -0.98 -7.16 -3.36
CA ALA A 73 -2.28 -7.66 -3.80
C ALA A 73 -2.56 -7.39 -5.29
N SER A 74 -2.01 -6.30 -5.86
CA SER A 74 -2.10 -6.02 -7.31
C SER A 74 -1.36 -7.05 -8.18
N ARG A 75 -0.51 -7.87 -7.57
CA ARG A 75 0.24 -8.98 -8.17
C ARG A 75 -0.24 -10.36 -7.67
N GLY A 76 -1.38 -10.40 -6.98
CA GLY A 76 -1.98 -11.64 -6.49
C GLY A 76 -1.53 -12.09 -5.10
N ALA A 77 -0.78 -11.27 -4.34
CA ALA A 77 -0.30 -11.61 -3.01
C ALA A 77 0.45 -12.95 -2.93
N VAL A 78 1.18 -13.29 -4.00
CA VAL A 78 1.94 -14.53 -4.08
C VAL A 78 3.31 -14.39 -3.40
N THR A 79 3.84 -15.49 -2.88
CA THR A 79 5.13 -15.54 -2.16
C THR A 79 6.31 -16.02 -3.01
N ASP A 80 6.06 -16.32 -4.29
CA ASP A 80 7.01 -16.79 -5.28
C ASP A 80 7.17 -15.80 -6.45
N PHE A 81 6.75 -14.55 -6.24
CA PHE A 81 6.79 -13.53 -7.29
C PHE A 81 8.23 -13.30 -7.77
N TRP A 82 8.51 -13.74 -8.99
CA TRP A 82 9.81 -13.62 -9.59
C TRP A 82 10.02 -12.20 -10.16
N ASN A 83 10.81 -11.39 -9.47
CA ASN A 83 11.11 -10.02 -9.91
C ASN A 83 12.36 -10.03 -10.81
N MET A 84 12.14 -10.09 -12.13
CA MET A 84 13.22 -10.21 -13.12
C MET A 84 14.30 -9.13 -12.96
N ASP A 85 13.90 -7.89 -12.69
CA ASP A 85 14.81 -6.74 -12.53
C ASP A 85 15.76 -6.85 -11.32
N LYS A 86 15.39 -7.63 -10.30
CA LYS A 86 16.23 -7.85 -9.10
C LYS A 86 17.13 -9.09 -9.21
N SER A 87 16.94 -9.91 -10.23
CA SER A 87 17.64 -11.20 -10.36
C SER A 87 19.04 -11.08 -10.97
N GLY A 88 19.40 -9.91 -11.50
CA GLY A 88 20.69 -9.67 -12.16
C GLY A 88 20.93 -10.52 -13.41
N LYS A 89 19.90 -11.24 -13.88
CA LYS A 89 19.90 -12.02 -15.12
C LYS A 89 18.91 -11.35 -16.07
N ALA A 90 19.44 -10.46 -16.90
CA ALA A 90 18.85 -10.20 -18.21
C ALA A 90 19.06 -11.42 -19.11
#